data_AF-A0A8D0HES3-F1
#
_entry.id   AF-A0A8D0HES3-F1
#
_cell.length_a   1.000
_cell.length_b   1.000
_cell.length_c   1.000
_cell.angle_alpha   90.00
_cell.angle_beta   90.00
_cell.angle_gamma   90.00
#
_symmetry.space_group_name_H-M   'P 1'
#
loop_
_entity.id
_entity.type
_entity.pdbx_description
1 polymer ?
#
loop_
_entity_poly.entity_id
_entity_poly.type
_entity_poly.pdbx_seq_one_letter_code
_entity_poly.pdbx_strand_id
1 'polypeptide(L)'
;MRRCEFSGGSKAIKLGSVLLYLFLLETLHILCTHREQYLFFACVMRERFEKNKNEMDMVKATKLLMASEEEFWAAQHTQPYIFPDSPGGTTYERNDCYKTPEWCLDFWHPSEKAMYPDYFAKREQWKKLRLESWANEVKQLQEEYPADGPKTEALPPARREGHLPPLWWDTVTRPREDPV
;
A
#
# COMPACT_ATOMS: atom_id res chain seq x y z
N MET A 1 18.30 -24.00 -14.53
CA MET A 1 17.73 -22.75 -13.99
C MET A 1 18.15 -22.59 -12.53
N ARG A 2 19.19 -21.82 -12.24
CA ARG A 2 19.54 -21.47 -10.85
C ARG A 2 18.73 -20.24 -10.45
N ARG A 3 17.89 -20.35 -9.41
CA ARG A 3 17.39 -19.17 -8.71
C ARG A 3 18.62 -18.53 -8.07
N CYS A 4 19.07 -17.39 -8.58
CA CYS A 4 20.02 -16.56 -7.86
C CYS A 4 19.33 -16.08 -6.58
N GLU A 5 19.79 -16.57 -5.44
CA GLU A 5 19.45 -16.01 -4.14
C GLU A 5 20.05 -14.62 -4.07
N PHE A 6 19.21 -13.59 -4.24
CA PHE A 6 19.62 -12.20 -4.12
C PHE A 6 19.87 -11.89 -2.64
N SER A 7 21.11 -11.50 -2.30
CA SER A 7 21.47 -10.93 -1.01
C SER A 7 20.61 -9.68 -0.72
N GLY A 8 20.41 -9.35 0.56
CA GLY A 8 19.55 -8.23 0.99
C GLY A 8 19.88 -6.90 0.28
N GLY A 9 21.16 -6.60 0.07
CA GLY A 9 21.60 -5.39 -0.64
C GLY A 9 21.22 -5.37 -2.13
N SER A 10 21.16 -6.52 -2.79
CA SER A 10 20.74 -6.60 -4.20
C SER A 10 19.23 -6.36 -4.37
N LYS A 11 18.41 -6.71 -3.38
CA LYS A 11 16.97 -6.43 -3.40
C LYS A 11 16.67 -4.93 -3.25
N ALA A 12 17.39 -4.25 -2.35
CA ALA A 12 17.21 -2.83 -2.11
C ALA A 12 17.56 -1.98 -3.36
N ILE A 13 18.70 -2.25 -3.98
CA ILE A 13 19.12 -1.52 -5.20
C ILE A 13 18.15 -1.75 -6.36
N LYS A 14 17.63 -2.98 -6.49
CA LYS A 14 16.58 -3.25 -7.48
C LYS A 14 15.31 -2.47 -7.20
N LEU A 15 14.83 -2.46 -5.95
CA LEU A 15 13.65 -1.69 -5.58
C LEU A 15 13.87 -0.19 -5.85
N GLY A 16 15.01 0.35 -5.44
CA GLY A 16 15.38 1.75 -5.71
C GLY A 16 15.40 2.07 -7.21
N SER A 17 16.00 1.19 -8.03
CA SER A 17 16.01 1.37 -9.48
C SER A 17 14.62 1.35 -10.12
N VAL A 18 13.71 0.51 -9.60
CA VAL A 18 12.32 0.44 -10.07
C VAL A 18 11.55 1.69 -9.66
N LEU A 19 11.71 2.15 -8.42
CA LEU A 19 11.09 3.38 -7.94
C LEU A 19 11.57 4.59 -8.74
N LEU A 20 12.88 4.73 -8.95
CA LEU A 20 13.45 5.81 -9.78
C LEU A 20 12.90 5.77 -11.20
N TYR A 21 12.78 4.58 -11.80
CA TYR A 21 12.19 4.41 -13.13
C TYR A 21 10.72 4.88 -13.18
N LEU A 22 9.91 4.52 -12.17
CA LEU A 22 8.52 4.97 -12.08
C LEU A 22 8.43 6.49 -11.95
N PHE A 23 9.22 7.11 -11.06
CA PHE A 23 9.25 8.56 -10.88
C PHE A 23 9.71 9.30 -12.16
N LEU A 24 10.67 8.75 -12.90
CA LEU A 24 11.11 9.29 -14.18
C LEU A 24 10.00 9.27 -15.22
N LEU A 25 9.23 8.18 -15.32
CA LEU A 25 8.11 8.09 -16.25
C LEU A 25 7.01 9.10 -15.89
N GLU A 26 6.68 9.25 -14.62
CA GLU A 26 5.72 10.25 -14.16
C GLU A 26 6.19 11.67 -14.51
N THR A 27 7.46 11.97 -14.26
CA THR A 27 8.07 13.28 -14.59
C THR A 27 8.04 13.55 -16.09
N LEU A 28 8.37 12.55 -16.92
CA LEU A 28 8.27 12.64 -18.38
C LEU A 28 6.84 12.92 -18.84
N HIS A 29 5.83 12.39 -18.15
CA HIS A 29 4.44 12.62 -18.51
C HIS A 29 4.05 14.10 -18.40
N ILE A 30 4.63 14.83 -17.46
CA ILE A 30 4.39 16.29 -17.33
C ILE A 30 5.25 17.08 -18.30
N LEU A 31 6.52 16.73 -18.44
CA LEU A 31 7.44 17.44 -19.35
C LEU A 31 7.03 17.29 -20.82
N CYS A 32 6.46 16.15 -21.19
CA CYS A 32 5.95 15.88 -22.53
C CYS A 32 4.41 15.96 -22.55
N THR A 33 3.88 17.13 -22.87
CA THR A 33 2.42 17.36 -22.95
C THR A 33 1.72 16.41 -23.93
N HIS A 34 2.40 16.04 -25.02
CA HIS A 34 1.87 15.19 -26.07
C HIS A 34 2.19 13.71 -25.85
N ARG A 35 1.18 12.85 -26.01
CA ARG A 35 1.28 11.41 -25.71
C ARG A 35 2.32 10.70 -26.59
N GLU A 36 2.43 11.07 -27.85
CA GLU A 36 3.39 10.50 -28.80
C GLU A 36 4.85 10.81 -28.42
N GLN A 37 5.11 12.03 -27.95
CA GLN A 37 6.44 12.43 -27.47
C GLN A 37 6.78 11.67 -26.19
N TYR A 38 5.83 11.61 -25.25
CA TYR A 38 5.97 10.83 -24.03
C TYR A 38 6.33 9.35 -24.33
N LEU A 39 5.58 8.70 -25.23
CA LEU A 39 5.81 7.29 -25.59
C LEU A 39 7.21 7.08 -26.18
N PHE A 40 7.67 8.00 -27.04
CA PHE A 40 9.01 7.94 -27.59
C PHE A 40 10.07 8.03 -26.48
N PHE A 41 10.01 9.05 -25.62
CA PHE A 41 11.00 9.24 -24.56
C PHE A 41 10.93 8.15 -23.49
N ALA A 42 9.75 7.62 -23.16
CA ALA A 42 9.60 6.48 -22.25
C ALA A 42 10.31 5.23 -22.76
N CYS A 43 10.23 4.95 -24.08
CA CYS A 43 10.98 3.86 -24.71
C CYS A 43 12.49 4.09 -24.66
N VAL A 44 12.96 5.31 -24.95
CA VAL A 44 14.38 5.68 -24.84
C VAL A 44 14.89 5.51 -23.41
N MET A 45 14.13 5.95 -22.41
CA MET A 45 14.49 5.76 -21.00
C MET A 45 14.54 4.28 -20.64
N ARG A 46 13.56 3.49 -21.07
CA ARG A 46 13.57 2.04 -20.85
C ARG A 46 14.85 1.39 -21.41
N GLU A 47 15.28 1.78 -22.60
CA GLU A 47 16.53 1.29 -23.19
C GLU A 47 17.75 1.64 -22.33
N ARG A 48 17.82 2.86 -21.76
CA ARG A 48 18.89 3.27 -20.83
C ARG A 48 18.95 2.38 -19.58
N PHE A 49 17.80 2.06 -18.99
CA PHE A 49 17.71 1.15 -17.83
C PHE A 49 18.05 -0.30 -18.21
N GLU A 50 17.60 -0.77 -19.38
CA GLU A 50 17.89 -2.14 -19.84
C GLU A 50 19.38 -2.38 -20.09
N LYS A 51 20.13 -1.38 -20.60
CA LYS A 51 21.59 -1.46 -20.78
C LYS A 51 22.35 -1.80 -19.49
N ASN A 52 21.89 -1.31 -18.35
CA ASN A 52 22.56 -1.48 -17.05
C ASN A 52 21.92 -2.58 -16.18
N LYS A 53 20.94 -3.34 -16.71
CA LYS A 53 20.16 -4.33 -15.95
C LYS A 53 20.99 -5.51 -15.44
N ASN A 54 22.02 -5.91 -16.19
CA ASN A 54 22.84 -7.10 -15.92
C ASN A 54 24.17 -6.77 -15.24
N GLU A 55 24.32 -5.58 -14.65
CA GLU A 55 25.51 -5.19 -13.91
C GLU A 55 25.61 -5.99 -12.59
N MET A 56 26.71 -6.75 -12.44
CA MET A 56 26.92 -7.63 -11.28
C MET A 56 27.67 -6.95 -10.14
N ASP A 57 28.41 -5.87 -10.43
CA ASP A 57 29.14 -5.11 -9.42
C ASP A 57 28.18 -4.16 -8.68
N MET A 58 27.95 -4.46 -7.40
CA MET A 58 27.03 -3.71 -6.54
C MET A 58 27.53 -2.29 -6.26
N VAL A 59 28.85 -2.06 -6.23
CA VAL A 59 29.42 -0.71 -5.99
C VAL A 59 29.18 0.16 -7.21
N LYS A 60 29.43 -0.37 -8.40
CA LYS A 60 29.13 0.31 -9.67
C LYS A 60 27.63 0.58 -9.82
N ALA A 61 26.78 -0.41 -9.51
CA ALA A 61 25.32 -0.24 -9.57
C ALA A 61 24.83 0.88 -8.62
N THR A 62 25.39 0.97 -7.41
CA THR A 62 25.04 2.04 -6.46
C THR A 62 25.48 3.41 -6.98
N LYS A 63 26.70 3.52 -7.53
CA LYS A 63 27.18 4.78 -8.13
C LYS A 63 26.33 5.22 -9.32
N LEU A 64 25.90 4.28 -10.15
CA LEU A 64 24.98 4.57 -11.27
C LEU A 64 23.63 5.05 -10.77
N LEU A 65 23.09 4.43 -9.70
CA LEU A 65 21.83 4.85 -9.09
C LEU A 65 21.94 6.27 -8.52
N MET A 66 22.99 6.58 -7.76
CA MET A 66 23.23 7.92 -7.22
C MET A 66 23.35 8.97 -8.32
N ALA A 67 24.15 8.72 -9.37
CA ALA A 67 24.28 9.64 -10.49
C ALA A 67 22.94 9.84 -11.24
N SER A 68 22.12 8.79 -11.32
CA SER A 68 20.79 8.86 -11.95
C SER A 68 19.79 9.64 -11.09
N GLU A 69 19.86 9.53 -9.76
CA GLU A 69 19.06 10.33 -8.83
C GLU A 69 19.45 11.82 -8.90
N GLU A 70 20.73 12.13 -9.05
CA GLU A 70 21.20 13.52 -9.28
C GLU A 70 20.72 14.08 -10.62
N GLU A 71 20.81 13.30 -11.72
CA GLU A 71 20.26 13.67 -13.03
C GLU A 71 18.76 13.91 -12.94
N PHE A 72 18.03 13.03 -12.25
CA PHE A 72 16.60 13.15 -12.02
C PHE A 72 16.24 14.41 -11.22
N TRP A 73 16.94 14.65 -10.11
CA TRP A 73 16.70 15.79 -9.24
C TRP A 73 16.88 17.13 -9.96
N ALA A 74 17.86 17.21 -10.87
CA ALA A 74 18.09 18.41 -11.69
C ALA A 74 17.04 18.60 -12.79
N ALA A 75 16.46 17.52 -13.31
CA ALA A 75 15.51 17.54 -14.42
C ALA A 75 14.03 17.48 -13.99
N GLN A 76 13.73 17.28 -12.71
CA GLN A 76 12.37 17.15 -12.21
C GLN A 76 11.54 18.42 -12.46
N HIS A 77 10.27 18.23 -12.78
CA HIS A 77 9.37 19.36 -12.98
C HIS A 77 8.96 19.97 -11.63
N THR A 78 8.80 21.29 -11.58
CA THR A 78 8.49 22.03 -10.33
C THR A 78 7.12 21.68 -9.74
N GLN A 79 6.16 21.30 -10.59
CA GLN A 79 4.81 20.93 -10.16
C GLN A 79 4.41 19.58 -10.75
N PRO A 80 4.82 18.45 -10.14
CA PRO A 80 4.53 17.14 -10.69
C PRO A 80 3.02 16.88 -10.82
N TYR A 81 2.66 16.04 -11.78
CA TYR A 81 1.31 15.52 -11.91
C TYR A 81 1.07 14.51 -10.80
N ILE A 82 0.18 14.86 -9.88
CA ILE A 82 -0.24 14.01 -8.78
C ILE A 82 -1.68 13.62 -9.05
N PHE A 83 -1.98 12.32 -8.96
CA PHE A 83 -3.35 11.85 -9.11
C PHE A 83 -4.26 12.49 -8.05
N PRO A 84 -5.53 12.79 -8.37
CA PRO A 84 -6.40 13.54 -7.47
C PRO A 84 -6.50 12.93 -6.06
N ASP A 85 -6.63 11.60 -5.97
CA ASP A 85 -6.81 10.86 -4.72
C ASP A 85 -5.50 10.43 -4.05
N SER A 86 -4.35 10.67 -4.70
CA SER A 86 -3.04 10.41 -4.10
C SER A 86 -2.64 11.52 -3.13
N PRO A 87 -1.76 11.27 -2.15
CA PRO A 87 -1.25 12.30 -1.25
C PRO A 87 -0.69 13.52 -2.02
N GLY A 88 -1.18 14.72 -1.69
CA GLY A 88 -0.83 15.97 -2.40
C GLY A 88 -1.68 16.27 -3.65
N GLY A 89 -2.61 15.38 -4.00
CA GLY A 89 -3.61 15.58 -5.04
C GLY A 89 -4.72 16.56 -4.62
N THR A 90 -5.54 16.97 -5.58
CA THR A 90 -6.59 17.98 -5.37
C THR A 90 -7.85 17.46 -4.68
N THR A 91 -8.04 16.15 -4.61
CA THR A 91 -9.16 15.48 -3.95
C THR A 91 -8.71 14.56 -2.80
N TYR A 92 -7.43 14.60 -2.45
CA TYR A 92 -6.87 13.83 -1.34
C TYR A 92 -7.63 14.14 -0.04
N GLU A 93 -8.10 13.08 0.62
CA GLU A 93 -8.90 13.14 1.87
C GLU A 93 -10.19 13.97 1.77
N ARG A 94 -10.65 14.31 0.55
CA ARG A 94 -11.88 15.10 0.36
C ARG A 94 -13.10 14.46 1.01
N ASN A 95 -13.20 13.13 0.91
CA ASN A 95 -14.35 12.38 1.41
C ASN A 95 -14.12 11.82 2.83
N ASP A 96 -12.99 12.11 3.46
CA ASP A 96 -12.65 11.55 4.77
C ASP A 96 -13.57 12.08 5.88
N CYS A 97 -14.13 13.28 5.73
CA CYS A 97 -15.12 13.82 6.65
C CYS A 97 -16.43 13.02 6.70
N TYR A 98 -16.72 12.22 5.67
CA TYR A 98 -17.90 11.35 5.61
C TYR A 98 -17.59 9.92 6.08
N LYS A 99 -16.31 9.57 6.28
CA LYS A 99 -15.87 8.25 6.74
C LYS A 99 -16.14 8.10 8.25
N THR A 100 -17.40 7.86 8.58
CA THR A 100 -17.82 7.62 9.96
C THR A 100 -17.46 6.20 10.36
N PRO A 101 -16.77 5.98 11.49
CA PRO A 101 -16.41 4.63 11.92
C PRO A 101 -17.66 3.84 12.30
N GLU A 102 -17.61 2.53 12.06
CA GLU A 102 -18.80 1.68 12.19
C GLU A 102 -19.42 1.71 13.59
N TRP A 103 -18.58 1.85 14.63
CA TRP A 103 -19.02 1.81 16.02
C TRP A 103 -19.91 2.98 16.40
N CYS A 104 -19.92 4.09 15.63
CA CYS A 104 -20.84 5.20 15.85
C CYS A 104 -22.32 4.77 15.74
N LEU A 105 -22.62 3.74 14.95
CA LEU A 105 -23.97 3.20 14.78
C LEU A 105 -24.52 2.55 16.06
N ASP A 106 -23.66 2.18 17.00
CA ASP A 106 -24.10 1.63 18.28
C ASP A 106 -24.76 2.70 19.17
N PHE A 107 -24.44 3.98 18.97
CA PHE A 107 -24.98 5.10 19.75
C PHE A 107 -26.32 5.63 19.25
N TRP A 108 -26.85 5.10 18.14
CA TRP A 108 -28.15 5.53 17.59
C TRP A 108 -29.30 5.22 18.55
N HIS A 109 -30.33 6.07 18.55
CA HIS A 109 -31.51 5.86 19.39
C HIS A 109 -32.29 4.61 18.89
N PRO A 110 -32.90 3.79 19.77
CA PRO A 110 -33.62 2.60 19.33
C PRO A 110 -34.70 2.84 18.27
N SER A 111 -35.35 4.01 18.28
CA SER A 111 -36.33 4.37 17.22
C SER A 111 -35.69 4.52 15.85
N GLU A 112 -34.45 5.01 15.77
CA GLU A 112 -33.70 5.17 14.52
C GLU A 112 -33.21 3.80 14.03
N LYS A 113 -32.77 2.94 14.96
CA LYS A 113 -32.38 1.56 14.64
C LYS A 113 -33.55 0.73 14.13
N ALA A 114 -34.74 0.94 14.69
CA ALA A 114 -35.96 0.26 14.25
C ALA A 114 -36.35 0.56 12.79
N MET A 115 -35.80 1.63 12.18
CA MET A 115 -35.95 1.92 10.75
C MET A 115 -35.23 0.90 9.86
N TYR A 116 -34.16 0.26 10.35
CA TYR A 116 -33.33 -0.67 9.59
C TYR A 116 -33.16 -2.03 10.28
N PRO A 117 -34.26 -2.77 10.51
CA PRO A 117 -34.24 -3.99 11.34
C PRO A 117 -33.30 -5.06 10.78
N ASP A 118 -33.33 -5.30 9.47
CA ASP A 118 -32.52 -6.34 8.82
C ASP A 118 -31.01 -6.04 8.88
N TYR A 119 -30.63 -4.77 8.78
CA TYR A 119 -29.24 -4.36 8.84
C TYR A 119 -28.68 -4.57 10.25
N PHE A 120 -29.37 -4.10 11.27
CA PHE A 120 -28.95 -4.27 12.67
C PHE A 120 -28.97 -5.74 13.09
N ALA A 121 -29.95 -6.54 12.64
CA ALA A 121 -29.96 -7.98 12.88
C ALA A 121 -28.71 -8.69 12.32
N LYS A 122 -28.28 -8.34 11.11
CA LYS A 122 -27.04 -8.86 10.50
C LYS A 122 -25.81 -8.36 11.24
N ARG A 123 -25.75 -7.07 11.61
CA ARG A 123 -24.64 -6.46 12.34
C ARG A 123 -24.38 -7.16 13.68
N GLU A 124 -25.41 -7.55 14.41
CA GLU A 124 -25.25 -8.30 15.66
C GLU A 124 -24.59 -9.68 15.44
N GLN A 125 -24.83 -10.33 14.30
CA GLN A 125 -24.12 -11.57 13.94
C GLN A 125 -22.61 -11.32 13.76
N TRP A 126 -22.23 -10.21 13.11
CA TRP A 126 -20.83 -9.81 12.95
C TRP A 126 -20.16 -9.46 14.28
N LYS A 127 -20.86 -8.73 15.16
CA LYS A 127 -20.34 -8.40 16.50
C LYS A 127 -20.14 -9.65 17.35
N LYS A 128 -21.07 -10.60 17.28
CA LYS A 128 -20.92 -11.91 17.94
C LYS A 128 -19.69 -12.65 17.41
N LEU A 129 -19.51 -12.70 16.09
CA LEU A 129 -18.34 -13.31 15.47
C LEU A 129 -17.02 -12.66 15.94
N ARG A 130 -16.99 -11.33 16.06
CA ARG A 130 -15.82 -10.60 16.59
C ARG A 130 -15.49 -11.00 18.04
N LEU A 131 -16.50 -11.11 18.89
CA LEU A 131 -16.31 -11.51 20.30
C LEU A 131 -15.82 -12.96 20.43
N GLU A 132 -16.36 -13.87 19.62
CA GLU A 132 -15.96 -15.29 19.61
C GLU A 132 -14.54 -15.50 19.04
N SER A 133 -14.15 -14.71 18.05
CA SER A 133 -12.83 -14.80 17.42
C SER A 133 -11.71 -14.20 18.26
N TRP A 134 -11.98 -13.13 19.04
CA TRP A 134 -10.97 -12.39 19.80
C TRP A 134 -10.04 -13.25 20.67
N ALA A 135 -10.60 -14.18 21.46
CA ALA A 135 -9.80 -15.04 22.34
C ALA A 135 -8.85 -15.97 21.55
N ASN A 136 -9.30 -16.45 20.39
CA ASN A 136 -8.51 -17.33 19.53
C ASN A 136 -7.39 -16.55 18.82
N GLU A 137 -7.67 -15.33 18.38
CA GLU A 137 -6.70 -14.43 17.74
C GLU A 137 -5.57 -14.06 18.70
N VAL A 138 -5.90 -13.60 19.91
CA VAL A 138 -4.92 -13.22 20.94
C VAL A 138 -4.03 -14.40 21.30
N LYS A 139 -4.62 -15.60 21.45
CA LYS A 139 -3.87 -16.82 21.72
C LYS A 139 -2.90 -17.15 20.58
N GLN A 140 -3.34 -17.06 19.32
CA GLN A 140 -2.46 -17.29 18.17
C GLN A 140 -1.28 -16.30 18.16
N LEU A 141 -1.53 -15.02 18.44
CA LEU A 141 -0.46 -14.01 18.49
C LEU A 141 0.53 -14.28 19.62
N GLN A 142 0.06 -14.66 20.81
CA GLN A 142 0.93 -15.01 21.94
C GLN A 142 1.78 -16.27 21.67
N GLU A 143 1.25 -17.23 20.90
CA GLU A 143 1.99 -18.43 20.50
C GLU A 143 3.03 -18.14 19.42
N GLU A 144 2.74 -17.26 18.45
CA GLU A 144 3.63 -16.97 17.33
C GLU A 144 4.68 -15.88 17.62
N TYR A 145 4.40 -14.95 18.53
CA TYR A 145 5.34 -13.87 18.82
C TYR A 145 6.39 -14.24 19.89
N PRO A 146 7.67 -13.89 19.67
CA PRO A 146 8.71 -14.02 20.70
C PRO A 146 8.39 -13.23 21.97
N ALA A 147 8.95 -13.62 23.11
CA ALA A 147 8.82 -12.89 24.37
C ALA A 147 9.34 -11.45 24.31
N ASP A 148 10.30 -11.18 23.43
CA ASP A 148 10.84 -9.83 23.14
C ASP A 148 9.92 -8.98 22.24
N GLY A 149 8.76 -9.50 21.86
CA GLY A 149 7.79 -8.84 20.98
C GLY A 149 7.99 -9.12 19.48
N PRO A 150 7.10 -8.59 18.63
CA PRO A 150 7.16 -8.77 17.18
C PRO A 150 8.35 -8.02 16.56
N LYS A 151 9.10 -8.69 15.68
CA LYS A 151 10.23 -8.09 14.93
C LYS A 151 9.78 -7.30 13.70
N THR A 152 8.54 -7.49 13.26
CA THR A 152 7.96 -6.85 12.06
C THR A 152 6.47 -6.65 12.29
N GLU A 153 5.89 -5.65 11.64
CA GLU A 153 4.46 -5.31 11.70
C GLU A 153 3.54 -6.34 10.99
N ALA A 154 4.12 -7.33 10.31
CA ALA A 154 3.36 -8.34 9.59
C ALA A 154 2.61 -9.25 10.56
N LEU A 155 1.27 -9.26 10.42
CA LEU A 155 0.39 -10.16 11.16
C LEU A 155 0.37 -11.55 10.49
N PRO A 156 0.35 -12.64 11.28
CA PRO A 156 0.25 -13.98 10.72
C PRO A 156 -1.17 -14.25 10.17
N PRO A 157 -1.33 -15.07 9.12
CA PRO A 157 -2.65 -15.50 8.67
C PRO A 157 -3.29 -16.48 9.65
N ALA A 158 -4.60 -16.70 9.55
CA ALA A 158 -5.28 -17.74 10.33
C ALA A 158 -4.70 -19.13 10.01
N ARG A 159 -4.31 -19.89 11.05
CA ARG A 159 -3.68 -21.21 10.89
C ARG A 159 -4.64 -22.39 10.90
N ARG A 160 -5.80 -22.24 11.53
CA ARG A 160 -6.79 -23.30 11.74
C ARG A 160 -8.07 -23.02 10.98
N GLU A 161 -8.73 -24.07 10.52
CA GLU A 161 -10.01 -23.95 9.83
C GLU A 161 -11.08 -23.39 10.79
N GLY A 162 -11.86 -22.42 10.32
CA GLY A 162 -12.84 -21.69 11.14
C GLY A 162 -12.28 -20.56 12.01
N HIS A 163 -10.96 -20.40 12.11
CA HIS A 163 -10.36 -19.24 12.76
C HIS A 163 -10.30 -18.05 11.80
N LEU A 164 -10.48 -16.84 12.32
CA LEU A 164 -10.28 -15.60 11.59
C LEU A 164 -8.84 -15.09 11.76
N PRO A 165 -8.31 -14.32 10.79
CA PRO A 165 -7.00 -13.70 10.94
C PRO A 165 -6.97 -12.77 12.16
N PRO A 166 -5.86 -12.69 12.89
CA PRO A 166 -5.74 -11.79 14.04
C PRO A 166 -5.88 -10.32 13.64
N LEU A 167 -6.57 -9.54 14.49
CA LEU A 167 -6.81 -8.10 14.33
C LEU A 167 -7.52 -7.72 13.01
N TRP A 168 -8.36 -8.62 12.49
CA TRP A 168 -9.03 -8.42 11.20
C TRP A 168 -10.09 -7.31 11.20
N TRP A 169 -10.68 -6.99 12.35
CA TRP A 169 -11.90 -6.17 12.44
C TRP A 169 -11.77 -4.81 11.77
N ASP A 170 -10.75 -4.03 12.12
CA ASP A 170 -10.60 -2.66 11.61
C ASP A 170 -10.28 -2.65 10.11
N THR A 171 -9.62 -3.68 9.61
CA THR A 171 -9.33 -3.82 8.18
C THR A 171 -10.58 -4.12 7.37
N VAL A 172 -11.45 -5.00 7.90
CA VAL A 172 -12.68 -5.46 7.22
C VAL A 172 -13.83 -4.47 7.37
N THR A 173 -13.94 -3.81 8.51
CA THR A 173 -15.01 -2.87 8.83
C THR A 173 -14.62 -1.41 8.59
N ARG A 174 -13.49 -1.17 7.93
CA ARG A 174 -13.08 0.18 7.53
C ARG A 174 -14.21 0.88 6.75
N PRO A 175 -14.40 2.19 6.95
CA PRO A 175 -15.29 2.96 6.11
C PRO A 175 -14.96 2.77 4.62
N ARG A 176 -15.97 2.87 3.76
CA ARG A 176 -15.75 2.85 2.31
C ARG A 176 -14.93 4.08 1.90
N GLU A 177 -14.11 3.94 0.86
CA GLU A 177 -13.33 5.07 0.35
C GLU A 177 -14.22 6.19 -0.18
N ASP A 178 -15.31 5.82 -0.85
CA ASP A 178 -16.32 6.74 -1.35
C ASP A 178 -17.70 6.42 -0.74
N PRO A 179 -18.03 7.04 0.41
CA PRO A 179 -19.32 6.89 1.05
C PRO A 179 -20.42 7.82 0.49
N VAL A 180 -20.07 8.74 -0.42
CA VAL A 180 -20.97 9.75 -1.01
C VAL A 180 -21.59 9.25 -2.30
#